data_AF-A0A6P0YJZ0-F1
#
_entry.id   AF-A0A6P0YJZ0-F1
#
_cell.length_a   1.000
_cell.length_b   1.000
_cell.length_c   1.000
_cell.angle_alpha   90.00
_cell.angle_beta   90.00
_cell.angle_gamma   90.00
#
_symmetry.space_group_name_H-M   'P 1'
#
loop_
_entity.id
_entity.type
_entity.pdbx_description
1 polymer ?
#
loop_
_entity_poly.entity_id
_entity_poly.type
_entity_poly.pdbx_seq_one_letter_code
_entity_poly.pdbx_strand_id
1 'polypeptide(L)'
;MPPCLVEQRRYVYGFIELQTGKTYWYLIPRVNTKWLNLVYETVAVDAGLSETKKIILVEDRAGWHRSQKVKVPLGIIREYLPPYSPELQPAERLWALVYEPLINRHFESIEEMEEI
;
A
#
# COMPACT_ATOMS: atom_id res chain seq x y z
N MET A 1 -18.70 34.24 3.06
CA MET A 1 -17.43 33.52 3.26
C MET A 1 -17.41 32.42 2.21
N PRO A 2 -16.43 32.36 1.28
CA PRO A 2 -16.38 31.24 0.34
C PRO A 2 -16.16 29.94 1.15
N PRO A 3 -16.73 28.80 0.72
CA PRO A 3 -16.51 27.54 1.41
C PRO A 3 -15.01 27.23 1.45
N CYS A 4 -14.52 26.85 2.63
CA CYS A 4 -13.17 26.35 2.80
C CYS A 4 -13.04 25.10 1.93
N LEU A 5 -12.13 25.12 0.95
CA LEU A 5 -11.84 23.94 0.14
C LEU A 5 -11.26 22.87 1.07
N VAL A 6 -12.05 21.83 1.34
CA VAL A 6 -11.58 20.66 2.09
C VAL A 6 -10.93 19.72 1.10
N GLU A 7 -9.60 19.59 1.17
CA GLU A 7 -8.89 18.60 0.38
C GLU A 7 -9.12 17.20 0.98
N GLN A 8 -9.73 16.31 0.20
CA GLN A 8 -9.86 14.90 0.54
C GLN A 8 -8.86 14.08 -0.28
N ARG A 9 -8.27 13.05 0.34
CA ARG A 9 -7.35 12.12 -0.32
C ARG A 9 -7.68 10.70 0.12
N ARG A 10 -7.41 9.76 -0.77
CA ARG A 10 -7.34 8.32 -0.48
C ARG A 10 -5.97 7.81 -0.88
N TYR A 11 -5.56 6.74 -0.23
CA TYR A 11 -4.26 6.13 -0.44
C TYR A 11 -4.46 4.66 -0.77
N VAL A 12 -3.58 4.12 -1.59
CA VAL A 12 -3.61 2.70 -1.96
C VAL A 12 -2.30 2.08 -1.51
N TYR A 13 -2.37 0.96 -0.80
CA TYR A 13 -1.25 0.05 -0.64
C TYR A 13 -1.41 -1.10 -1.63
N GLY A 14 -0.34 -1.36 -2.39
CA GLY A 14 -0.26 -2.42 -3.38
C GLY A 14 0.87 -3.38 -3.05
N PHE A 15 0.59 -4.68 -3.10
CA PHE A 15 1.59 -5.74 -2.96
C PHE A 15 1.54 -6.65 -4.17
N ILE A 16 2.68 -7.25 -4.53
CA ILE A 16 2.77 -8.23 -5.61
C ILE A 16 3.62 -9.43 -5.17
N GLU A 17 3.07 -10.62 -5.36
CA GLU A 17 3.82 -11.88 -5.25
C GLU A 17 4.65 -12.08 -6.51
N LEU A 18 5.98 -12.02 -6.39
CA LEU A 18 6.88 -11.98 -7.55
C LEU A 18 6.81 -13.23 -8.44
N GLN A 19 6.55 -14.39 -7.87
CA GLN A 19 6.54 -15.65 -8.62
C GLN A 19 5.29 -15.81 -9.49
N THR A 20 4.13 -15.36 -8.98
CA THR A 20 2.82 -15.61 -9.60
C THR A 20 2.24 -14.37 -10.27
N GLY A 21 2.73 -13.18 -9.90
CA GLY A 21 2.12 -11.90 -10.28
C GLY A 21 0.83 -11.58 -9.52
N LYS A 22 0.43 -12.40 -8.53
CA LYS A 22 -0.77 -12.13 -7.73
C LYS A 22 -0.61 -10.81 -6.98
N THR A 23 -1.60 -9.93 -7.08
CA THR A 23 -1.59 -8.61 -6.46
C THR A 23 -2.61 -8.49 -5.33
N TYR A 24 -2.29 -7.66 -4.35
CA TYR A 24 -3.15 -7.33 -3.21
C TYR A 24 -3.26 -5.81 -3.11
N TRP A 25 -4.49 -5.31 -2.97
CA TRP A 25 -4.78 -3.88 -3.04
C TRP A 25 -5.63 -3.48 -1.84
N TYR A 26 -5.22 -2.41 -1.15
CA TYR A 26 -5.90 -1.91 0.02
C TYR A 26 -6.09 -0.40 -0.08
N LEU A 27 -7.34 0.04 -0.17
CA LEU A 27 -7.72 1.43 -0.10
C LEU A 27 -7.76 1.86 1.37
N ILE A 28 -6.96 2.86 1.74
CA ILE A 28 -6.83 3.33 3.12
C ILE A 28 -7.03 4.84 3.19
N PRO A 29 -7.59 5.36 4.30
CA PRO A 29 -7.90 6.78 4.40
C PRO A 29 -6.67 7.62 4.77
N ARG A 30 -5.61 7.03 5.36
CA ARG A 30 -4.39 7.75 5.78
C ARG A 30 -3.16 6.86 5.74
N VAL A 31 -2.01 7.44 5.38
CA VAL A 31 -0.69 6.82 5.53
C VAL A 31 -0.14 7.12 6.92
N ASN A 32 -0.13 6.10 7.79
CA ASN A 32 0.52 6.12 9.09
C ASN A 32 0.68 4.69 9.63
N THR A 33 1.33 4.53 10.78
CA THR A 33 1.60 3.22 11.37
C THR A 33 0.34 2.47 11.82
N LYS A 34 -0.76 3.17 12.12
CA LYS A 34 -2.03 2.52 12.50
C LYS A 34 -2.58 1.74 11.31
N TRP A 35 -2.67 2.39 10.14
CA TRP A 35 -3.16 1.76 8.92
C TRP A 35 -2.18 0.75 8.35
N LEU A 36 -0.86 1.02 8.42
CA LEU A 36 0.15 0.05 8.01
C LEU A 36 0.05 -1.27 8.78
N ASN A 37 -0.11 -1.20 10.11
CA ASN A 37 -0.25 -2.41 10.92
C ASN A 37 -1.50 -3.21 10.54
N LEU A 38 -2.62 -2.52 10.27
CA LEU A 38 -3.84 -3.19 9.82
C LEU A 38 -3.60 -3.91 8.49
N VAL A 39 -2.98 -3.23 7.52
CA VAL A 39 -2.69 -3.81 6.20
C VAL A 39 -1.71 -4.98 6.29
N TYR A 40 -0.70 -4.93 7.18
CA TYR A 40 0.19 -6.07 7.39
C TYR A 40 -0.54 -7.32 7.92
N GLU A 41 -1.47 -7.15 8.87
CA GLU A 41 -2.30 -8.26 9.35
C GLU A 41 -3.21 -8.79 8.22
N THR A 42 -3.83 -7.89 7.44
CA THR A 42 -4.71 -8.27 6.34
C THR A 42 -3.95 -9.01 5.23
N VAL A 43 -2.81 -8.48 4.78
CA VAL A 43 -2.02 -9.12 3.71
C VAL A 43 -1.38 -10.43 4.17
N ALA A 44 -1.06 -10.58 5.46
CA ALA A 44 -0.63 -11.86 6.03
C ALA A 44 -1.70 -12.94 5.80
N VAL A 45 -2.97 -12.63 6.11
CA VAL A 45 -4.09 -13.54 5.91
C VAL A 45 -4.35 -13.79 4.42
N ASP A 46 -4.44 -12.74 3.61
CA ASP A 46 -4.79 -12.84 2.18
C ASP A 46 -3.69 -13.56 1.37
N ALA A 47 -2.43 -13.42 1.78
CA ALA A 47 -1.30 -14.15 1.21
C ALA A 47 -1.15 -15.58 1.75
N GLY A 48 -2.00 -15.99 2.69
CA GLY A 48 -2.04 -17.35 3.23
C GLY A 48 -0.86 -17.66 4.15
N LEU A 49 -0.38 -16.68 4.92
CA LEU A 49 0.63 -16.89 5.95
C LEU A 49 0.17 -18.02 6.89
N SER A 50 1.08 -18.94 7.19
CA SER A 50 0.79 -20.07 8.06
C SER A 50 2.04 -20.55 8.80
N GLU A 51 1.91 -21.65 9.54
CA GLU A 51 3.07 -22.30 10.17
C GLU A 51 4.09 -22.77 9.12
N THR A 52 3.61 -23.25 7.96
CA THR A 52 4.42 -23.79 6.87
C THR A 52 4.71 -22.80 5.75
N LYS A 53 3.99 -21.68 5.68
CA LYS A 53 4.21 -20.60 4.70
C LYS A 53 4.65 -19.32 5.39
N LYS A 54 5.85 -18.84 5.05
CA LYS A 54 6.38 -17.53 5.47
C LYS A 54 6.32 -16.53 4.32
N ILE A 55 6.33 -15.25 4.66
CA ILE A 55 6.31 -14.15 3.68
C ILE A 55 7.58 -13.34 3.86
N ILE A 56 8.31 -13.13 2.76
CA ILE A 56 9.38 -12.13 2.72
C ILE A 56 8.78 -10.87 2.11
N LEU A 57 8.62 -9.84 2.94
CA LEU A 57 8.08 -8.54 2.55
C LEU A 57 9.25 -7.61 2.23
N VAL A 58 9.38 -7.26 0.95
CA VAL A 58 10.38 -6.30 0.47
C VAL A 58 9.72 -4.94 0.27
N GLU A 59 10.27 -3.89 0.87
CA GLU A 59 9.71 -2.53 0.78
C GLU A 59 10.80 -1.44 0.81
N ASP A 60 10.39 -0.22 0.51
CA ASP A 60 11.26 0.95 0.62
C ASP A 60 11.52 1.36 2.08
N ARG A 61 12.35 2.40 2.28
CA ARG A 61 12.74 2.89 3.60
C ARG A 61 11.89 4.05 4.12
N ALA A 62 10.63 4.16 3.72
CA ALA A 62 9.74 5.22 4.21
C ALA A 62 9.69 5.25 5.75
N GLY A 63 9.49 6.45 6.31
CA GLY A 63 9.55 6.67 7.76
C GLY A 63 8.53 5.83 8.54
N TRP A 64 7.33 5.63 7.98
CA TRP A 64 6.31 4.79 8.61
C TRP A 64 6.63 3.30 8.52
N HIS A 65 7.32 2.82 7.47
CA HIS A 65 7.79 1.44 7.39
C HIS A 65 8.80 1.14 8.51
N ARG A 66 9.72 2.07 8.80
CA ARG A 66 10.80 1.87 9.78
C ARG A 66 10.46 2.30 11.22
N SER A 67 9.21 2.69 11.47
CA SER A 67 8.80 3.16 12.79
C SER A 67 8.76 2.03 13.82
N GLN A 68 9.17 2.32 15.06
CA GLN A 68 9.06 1.38 16.18
C GLN A 68 7.60 1.06 16.56
N LYS A 69 6.63 1.82 16.04
CA LYS A 69 5.19 1.57 16.24
C LYS A 69 4.64 0.53 15.25
N VAL A 70 5.45 0.09 14.29
CA VAL A 70 5.06 -0.96 13.34
C VAL A 70 5.07 -2.31 14.04
N LYS A 71 3.99 -3.06 13.84
CA LYS A 71 3.81 -4.42 14.35
C LYS A 71 3.78 -5.36 13.17
N VAL A 72 4.80 -6.21 13.07
CA VAL A 72 4.97 -7.15 11.98
C VAL A 72 4.39 -8.50 12.43
N PRO A 73 3.42 -9.07 11.72
CA PRO A 73 2.88 -10.38 12.06
C PRO A 73 3.96 -11.47 12.10
N LEU A 74 3.82 -12.42 13.03
CA LEU A 74 4.78 -13.51 13.17
C LEU A 74 4.84 -14.36 11.90
N GLY A 75 6.02 -14.41 11.27
CA GLY A 75 6.23 -15.15 10.03
C GLY A 75 6.30 -14.28 8.78
N ILE A 76 6.09 -12.97 8.90
CA ILE A 76 6.58 -12.00 7.93
C ILE A 76 8.02 -11.62 8.29
N ILE A 77 8.92 -11.79 7.32
CA ILE A 77 10.31 -11.34 7.37
C ILE A 77 10.41 -10.10 6.50
N ARG A 78 10.94 -9.00 7.03
CA ARG A 78 11.03 -7.73 6.32
C ARG A 78 12.42 -7.50 5.77
N GLU A 79 12.48 -7.07 4.52
CA GLU A 79 13.70 -6.69 3.83
C GLU A 79 13.52 -5.30 3.20
N TYR A 80 14.59 -4.50 3.21
CA TYR A 80 14.53 -3.14 2.71
C TYR A 80 15.40 -2.96 1.47
N LEU A 81 14.81 -2.36 0.45
CA LEU A 81 15.55 -1.94 -0.74
C LEU A 81 16.60 -0.86 -0.39
N PRO A 82 17.64 -0.70 -1.23
CA PRO A 82 18.52 0.46 -1.16
C PRO A 82 17.72 1.78 -1.23
N PRO A 83 18.16 2.85 -0.55
CA PRO A 83 17.52 4.15 -0.66
C PRO A 83 17.49 4.64 -2.10
N TYR A 84 16.38 5.27 -2.51
CA TYR A 84 16.21 5.89 -3.82
C TYR A 84 16.33 4.94 -5.02
N SER A 85 15.94 3.67 -4.85
CA SER A 85 15.96 2.65 -5.91
C SER A 85 14.56 2.15 -6.31
N PRO A 86 13.66 3.03 -6.81
CA PRO A 86 12.32 2.62 -7.25
C PRO A 86 12.37 1.59 -8.40
N GLU A 87 13.41 1.59 -9.24
CA GLU A 87 13.62 0.64 -10.33
C GLU A 87 13.75 -0.81 -9.85
N LEU A 88 14.14 -1.01 -8.59
CA LEU A 88 14.25 -2.33 -7.96
C LEU A 88 12.94 -2.80 -7.32
N GLN A 89 11.93 -1.93 -7.20
CA GLN A 89 10.66 -2.24 -6.54
C GLN A 89 9.60 -2.66 -7.57
N PRO A 90 9.26 -3.96 -7.69
CA PRO A 90 8.31 -4.42 -8.72
C PRO A 90 6.91 -3.82 -8.56
N ALA A 91 6.54 -3.43 -7.33
CA ALA A 91 5.28 -2.76 -7.04
C ALA A 91 5.14 -1.39 -7.73
N GLU A 92 6.24 -0.71 -8.11
CA GLU A 92 6.15 0.58 -8.82
C GLU A 92 5.47 0.45 -10.19
N ARG A 93 5.52 -0.73 -10.81
CA ARG A 93 4.81 -1.00 -12.08
C ARG A 93 3.30 -1.06 -11.93
N LEU A 94 2.80 -1.22 -10.70
CA LEU A 94 1.38 -1.36 -10.44
C LEU A 94 0.65 -0.01 -10.48
N TRP A 95 1.34 1.10 -10.22
CA TRP A 95 0.68 2.40 -10.02
C TRP A 95 -0.03 2.94 -11.24
N ALA A 96 0.42 2.58 -12.45
CA ALA A 96 -0.28 2.93 -13.70
C ALA A 96 -1.73 2.46 -13.68
N LEU A 97 -2.00 1.27 -13.14
CA LEU A 97 -3.35 0.72 -13.03
C LEU A 97 -4.27 1.53 -12.09
N VAL A 98 -3.68 2.29 -11.17
CA VAL A 98 -4.43 3.11 -10.21
C VAL A 98 -4.67 4.52 -10.75
N TYR A 99 -3.65 5.18 -11.31
CA TYR A 99 -3.78 6.58 -11.71
C TYR A 99 -4.29 6.76 -13.15
N GLU A 100 -4.08 5.81 -14.07
CA GLU A 100 -4.53 5.97 -15.47
C GLU A 100 -6.04 6.17 -15.60
N PRO A 101 -6.92 5.48 -14.83
CA PRO A 101 -8.36 5.74 -14.86
C PRO A 101 -8.78 7.12 -14.32
N LEU A 102 -7.89 7.76 -13.54
CA LEU A 102 -8.15 9.00 -12.81
C LEU A 102 -7.51 10.22 -13.47
N ILE A 103 -6.51 10.03 -14.33
CA ILE A 103 -5.72 11.13 -14.90
C ILE A 103 -6.60 12.07 -15.73
N ASN A 104 -6.36 13.38 -15.58
CA ASN A 104 -7.09 14.46 -16.29
C ASN A 104 -8.62 14.46 -16.05
N ARG A 105 -9.09 13.90 -14.93
CA ARG A 105 -10.50 13.94 -14.53
C ARG A 105 -10.70 14.82 -13.30
N HIS A 106 -11.86 15.45 -13.24
CA HIS A 106 -12.36 16.14 -12.06
C HIS A 106 -13.46 15.28 -11.42
N PHE A 107 -13.48 15.23 -10.08
CA PHE A 107 -14.47 14.51 -9.30
C PHE A 107 -15.10 15.47 -8.30
N GLU A 108 -16.43 15.42 -8.18
CA GLU A 108 -17.19 16.26 -7.25
C GLU A 108 -17.05 15.79 -5.80
N SER A 109 -16.71 14.52 -5.60
CA SER A 109 -16.47 13.93 -4.28
C SER A 109 -15.41 12.84 -4.32
N ILE A 110 -14.82 12.53 -3.16
CA ILE A 110 -13.88 11.43 -3.05
C ILE A 110 -14.59 10.08 -3.26
N GLU A 111 -15.85 9.96 -2.87
CA GLU A 111 -16.66 8.76 -3.07
C GLU A 111 -16.90 8.48 -4.56
N GLU A 112 -17.13 9.52 -5.37
CA GLU A 112 -17.23 9.37 -6.83
C GLU A 112 -15.92 8.85 -7.45
N MET A 113 -14.78 9.31 -6.95
CA MET A 113 -13.46 8.84 -7.40
C MET A 113 -13.22 7.37 -7.03
N GLU A 114 -13.73 6.91 -5.88
CA GLU A 114 -13.54 5.53 -5.38
C GLU A 114 -14.33 4.47 -6.16
N GLU A 115 -15.36 4.86 -6.92
CA GLU A 115 -16.20 3.97 -7.73
C GLU A 115 -15.64 3.69 -9.14
N ILE A 116 -14.44 4.20 -9.47
CA ILE A 116 -13.74 4.00 -10.74
C ILE A 116 -12.82 2.80 -10.67
#